data_AF-A0A812T2R6-F1
#
_entry.id   AF-A0A812T2R6-F1
#
_cell.length_a   1.000
_cell.length_b   1.000
_cell.length_c   1.000
_cell.angle_alpha   90.00
_cell.angle_beta   90.00
_cell.angle_gamma   90.00
#
_symmetry.space_group_name_H-M   'P 1'
#
loop_
_entity.id
_entity.type
_entity.pdbx_description
1 polymer ?
#
loop_
_entity_poly.entity_id
_entity_poly.type
_entity_poly.pdbx_seq_one_letter_code
_entity_poly.pdbx_strand_id
1 'polypeptide(L)'
;MSLVAGATLLNGIGHLANLGQFVEIGQGQAFQREQMQWARRAYCLDSRALRIDLLNAVKEDVRDHHQTYASRIDTLLLVHTLLLTFALATLQYSDQFVPVSGCVECEENEHPWLVTCWVYAVSGILILPFWGIVMLIWSKLQLDHWLEDRSQRPALAVQACDSLAERLWGHFGRAGSLSHT
;
A
#
# COMPACT_ATOMS: atom_id res chain seq x y z
N MET A 1 -27.60 85.41 -14.44
CA MET A 1 -27.08 84.52 -15.51
C MET A 1 -25.96 83.58 -15.02
N SER A 2 -25.94 83.10 -13.76
CA SER A 2 -24.87 82.19 -13.27
C SER A 2 -25.31 80.74 -12.99
N LEU A 3 -26.59 80.39 -13.25
CA LEU A 3 -27.11 79.04 -12.97
C LEU A 3 -26.78 77.99 -14.06
N VAL A 4 -26.44 78.42 -15.28
CA VAL A 4 -26.17 77.52 -16.41
C VAL A 4 -24.75 76.90 -16.32
N ALA A 5 -23.78 77.60 -15.73
CA ALA A 5 -22.41 77.11 -15.60
C ALA A 5 -22.26 75.96 -14.58
N GLY A 6 -23.15 75.87 -13.59
CA GLY A 6 -23.15 74.77 -12.60
C GLY A 6 -23.65 73.44 -13.16
N ALA A 7 -24.59 73.49 -14.12
CA ALA A 7 -25.19 72.28 -14.71
C ALA A 7 -24.21 71.52 -15.62
N THR A 8 -23.32 72.22 -16.33
CA THR A 8 -22.30 71.59 -17.19
C THR A 8 -21.18 70.93 -16.40
N LEU A 9 -20.83 71.48 -15.22
CA LEU A 9 -19.79 70.92 -14.35
C LEU A 9 -20.26 69.61 -13.67
N LEU A 10 -21.52 69.56 -13.20
CA LEU A 10 -22.10 68.34 -12.64
C LEU A 10 -22.25 67.22 -13.69
N ASN A 11 -22.54 67.57 -14.94
CA ASN A 11 -22.64 66.58 -16.02
C ASN A 11 -21.27 65.99 -16.40
N GLY A 12 -20.20 66.77 -16.32
CA GLY A 12 -18.82 66.29 -16.53
C GLY A 12 -18.32 65.33 -15.44
N ILE A 13 -18.72 65.56 -14.19
CA ILE A 13 -18.38 64.68 -13.05
C ILE A 13 -19.08 63.31 -13.17
N GLY A 14 -20.31 63.27 -13.70
CA GLY A 14 -21.03 62.03 -13.97
C GLY A 14 -20.31 61.12 -14.97
N HIS A 15 -19.65 61.67 -16.00
CA HIS A 15 -18.87 60.89 -16.96
C HIS A 15 -17.54 60.37 -16.39
N LEU A 16 -16.91 61.11 -15.48
CA LEU A 16 -15.71 60.64 -14.76
C LEU A 16 -16.03 59.51 -13.78
N ALA A 17 -17.16 59.57 -13.09
CA ALA A 17 -17.63 58.48 -12.24
C ALA A 17 -17.89 57.19 -13.04
N ASN A 18 -18.42 57.31 -14.25
CA ASN A 18 -18.68 56.17 -15.14
C ASN A 18 -17.38 55.53 -15.64
N LEU A 19 -16.34 56.33 -15.95
CA LEU A 19 -15.00 55.82 -16.31
C LEU A 19 -14.33 55.06 -15.15
N GLY A 20 -14.52 55.51 -13.91
CA GLY A 20 -14.03 54.81 -12.71
C GLY A 20 -14.58 53.39 -12.60
N GLN A 21 -15.90 53.22 -12.83
CA GLN A 21 -16.53 51.89 -12.86
C GLN A 21 -15.96 50.98 -13.96
N PHE A 22 -15.68 51.50 -15.15
CA PHE A 22 -15.07 50.70 -16.22
C PHE A 22 -13.67 50.21 -15.87
N VAL A 23 -12.87 51.05 -15.19
CA VAL A 23 -11.52 50.66 -14.74
C VAL A 23 -11.60 49.60 -13.64
N GLU A 24 -12.51 49.74 -12.67
CA GLU A 24 -12.72 48.73 -11.62
C GLU A 24 -13.19 47.39 -12.21
N ILE A 25 -14.11 47.40 -13.18
CA ILE A 25 -14.59 46.18 -13.85
C ILE A 25 -13.45 45.49 -14.61
N GLY A 26 -12.58 46.27 -15.27
CA GLY A 26 -11.42 45.75 -15.99
C GLY A 26 -10.39 45.09 -15.06
N GLN A 27 -10.06 45.75 -13.95
CA GLN A 27 -9.14 45.20 -12.94
C GLN A 27 -9.73 43.94 -12.28
N GLY A 28 -11.03 43.95 -11.99
CA GLY A 28 -11.74 42.79 -11.45
C GLY A 28 -11.66 41.56 -12.36
N GLN A 29 -11.83 41.74 -13.68
CA GLN A 29 -11.68 40.63 -14.64
C GLN A 29 -10.26 40.08 -14.72
N ALA A 30 -9.25 40.94 -14.71
CA ALA A 30 -7.85 40.50 -14.75
C ALA A 30 -7.51 39.69 -13.48
N PHE A 31 -7.90 40.20 -12.32
CA PHE A 31 -7.68 39.54 -11.04
C PHE A 31 -8.43 38.19 -10.94
N GLN A 32 -9.68 38.13 -11.40
CA GLN A 32 -10.44 36.86 -11.42
C GLN A 32 -9.77 35.80 -12.29
N ARG A 33 -9.19 36.17 -13.44
CA ARG A 33 -8.49 35.21 -14.31
C ARG A 33 -7.27 34.63 -13.62
N GLU A 34 -6.48 35.47 -12.94
CA GLU A 34 -5.33 35.01 -12.17
C GLU A 34 -5.77 34.09 -11.03
N GLN A 35 -6.77 34.49 -10.25
CA GLN A 35 -7.30 33.65 -9.17
C GLN A 35 -7.78 32.29 -9.70
N MET A 36 -8.44 32.25 -10.85
CA MET A 36 -8.90 31.01 -11.44
C MET A 36 -7.74 30.09 -11.88
N GLN A 37 -6.63 30.67 -12.35
CA GLN A 37 -5.42 29.90 -12.66
C GLN A 37 -4.74 29.35 -11.39
N TRP A 38 -4.62 30.16 -10.34
CA TRP A 38 -4.08 29.73 -9.05
C TRP A 38 -4.94 28.64 -8.42
N ALA A 39 -6.27 28.79 -8.44
CA ALA A 39 -7.21 27.79 -7.95
C ALA A 39 -7.07 26.44 -8.67
N ARG A 40 -6.91 26.45 -10.00
CA ARG A 40 -6.68 25.21 -10.78
C ARG A 40 -5.38 24.51 -10.38
N ARG A 41 -4.29 25.25 -10.18
CA ARG A 41 -3.01 24.68 -9.75
C ARG A 41 -3.12 24.10 -8.35
N ALA A 42 -3.76 24.83 -7.42
CA ALA A 42 -4.01 24.36 -6.07
C ALA A 42 -4.82 23.06 -6.07
N TYR A 43 -5.90 22.99 -6.86
CA TYR A 43 -6.70 21.77 -6.99
C TYR A 43 -5.89 20.58 -7.54
N CYS A 44 -5.02 20.82 -8.52
CA CYS A 44 -4.16 19.76 -9.05
C CYS A 44 -3.17 19.25 -7.99
N LEU A 45 -2.58 20.14 -7.19
CA LEU A 45 -1.67 19.75 -6.11
C LEU A 45 -2.42 18.98 -5.02
N ASP A 46 -3.59 19.46 -4.62
CA ASP A 46 -4.43 18.82 -3.61
C ASP A 46 -4.87 17.41 -4.04
N SER A 47 -5.27 17.26 -5.31
CA SER A 47 -5.60 15.94 -5.85
C SER A 47 -4.42 14.95 -5.84
N ARG A 48 -3.18 15.45 -5.95
CA ARG A 48 -1.97 14.62 -5.85
C ARG A 48 -1.65 14.29 -4.41
N ALA A 49 -1.79 15.25 -3.50
CA ALA A 49 -1.62 15.04 -2.06
C ALA A 49 -2.57 13.95 -1.56
N LEU A 50 -3.87 14.04 -1.91
CA LEU A 50 -4.87 13.03 -1.56
C LEU A 50 -4.52 11.63 -2.10
N ARG A 51 -3.95 11.53 -3.30
CA ARG A 51 -3.51 10.24 -3.85
C ARG A 51 -2.34 9.66 -3.05
N ILE A 52 -1.39 10.50 -2.63
CA ILE A 52 -0.25 10.07 -1.80
C ILE A 52 -0.75 9.61 -0.43
N ASP A 53 -1.67 10.35 0.19
CA ASP A 53 -2.24 9.99 1.48
C ASP A 53 -3.03 8.69 1.39
N LEU A 54 -3.83 8.50 0.33
CA LEU A 54 -4.55 7.24 0.10
C LEU A 54 -3.59 6.07 -0.11
N LEU A 55 -2.52 6.26 -0.88
CA LEU A 55 -1.48 5.23 -1.07
C LEU A 55 -0.78 4.89 0.25
N ASN A 56 -0.50 5.89 1.09
CA ASN A 56 0.08 5.67 2.41
C ASN A 56 -0.89 4.93 3.34
N ALA A 57 -2.17 5.29 3.34
CA ALA A 57 -3.19 4.60 4.12
C ALA A 57 -3.33 3.12 3.71
N VAL A 58 -3.38 2.85 2.40
CA VAL A 58 -3.43 1.48 1.87
C VAL A 58 -2.15 0.71 2.20
N LYS A 59 -0.98 1.36 2.12
CA LYS A 59 0.29 0.75 2.50
C LYS A 59 0.30 0.32 3.98
N GLU A 60 -0.20 1.18 4.86
CA GLU A 60 -0.25 0.86 6.30
C GLU A 60 -1.26 -0.26 6.59
N ASP A 61 -2.42 -0.26 5.94
CA ASP A 61 -3.40 -1.34 6.08
C ASP A 61 -2.86 -2.70 5.60
N VAL A 62 -2.14 -2.72 4.47
CA VAL A 62 -1.46 -3.93 3.97
C VAL A 62 -0.38 -4.39 4.96
N ARG A 63 0.37 -3.45 5.56
CA ARG A 63 1.39 -3.75 6.57
C ARG A 63 0.77 -4.34 7.83
N ASP A 64 -0.35 -3.79 8.30
CA ASP A 64 -1.07 -4.29 9.47
C ASP A 64 -1.66 -5.68 9.24
N HIS A 65 -2.25 -5.91 8.05
CA HIS A 65 -2.70 -7.23 7.64
C HIS A 65 -1.53 -8.22 7.58
N HIS A 66 -0.41 -7.82 6.98
CA HIS A 66 0.80 -8.63 6.91
C HIS A 66 1.28 -9.04 8.31
N GLN A 67 1.40 -8.08 9.23
CA GLN A 67 1.85 -8.33 10.61
C GLN A 67 0.89 -9.30 11.34
N THR A 68 -0.41 -9.16 11.10
CA THR A 68 -1.42 -10.09 11.65
C THR A 68 -1.25 -11.50 11.09
N TYR A 69 -1.07 -11.66 9.77
CA TYR A 69 -0.87 -12.97 9.16
C TYR A 69 0.46 -13.60 9.55
N ALA A 70 1.55 -12.83 9.63
CA ALA A 70 2.83 -13.31 10.11
C ALA A 70 2.73 -13.91 11.52
N SER A 71 2.04 -13.22 12.43
CA SER A 71 1.79 -13.73 13.79
C SER A 71 0.97 -15.03 13.79
N ARG A 72 -0.03 -15.15 12.91
CA ARG A 72 -0.82 -16.39 12.76
C ARG A 72 0.00 -17.54 12.19
N ILE A 73 0.88 -17.26 11.23
CA ILE A 73 1.78 -18.26 10.64
C ILE A 73 2.75 -18.78 11.69
N ASP A 74 3.32 -17.90 12.53
CA ASP A 74 4.26 -18.31 13.58
C ASP A 74 3.58 -19.20 14.64
N THR A 75 2.34 -18.87 15.04
CA THR A 75 1.56 -19.72 15.97
C THR A 75 1.17 -21.07 15.36
N LEU A 76 0.77 -21.09 14.07
CA LEU A 76 0.52 -22.33 13.35
C LEU A 76 1.79 -23.19 13.23
N LEU A 77 2.93 -22.58 12.93
CA LEU A 77 4.21 -23.26 12.83
C LEU A 77 4.59 -23.88 14.18
N LEU A 78 4.39 -23.15 15.29
CA LEU A 78 4.61 -23.66 16.64
C LEU A 78 3.69 -24.86 16.95
N VAL A 79 2.41 -24.78 16.60
CA VAL A 79 1.48 -25.90 16.82
C VAL A 79 1.88 -27.14 16.01
N HIS A 80 2.30 -26.96 14.76
CA HIS A 80 2.76 -28.08 13.92
C HIS A 80 4.06 -28.70 14.44
N THR A 81 5.01 -27.91 14.94
CA THR A 81 6.23 -28.44 15.54
C THR A 81 5.94 -29.19 16.83
N LEU A 82 4.99 -28.72 17.67
CA LEU A 82 4.53 -29.45 18.85
C LEU A 82 3.81 -30.75 18.51
N LEU A 83 2.97 -30.75 17.47
CA LEU A 83 2.33 -31.99 16.99
C LEU A 83 3.37 -32.99 16.48
N LEU A 84 4.40 -32.51 15.79
CA LEU A 84 5.49 -33.35 15.32
C LEU A 84 6.32 -33.93 16.47
N THR A 85 6.67 -33.12 17.49
CA THR A 85 7.41 -33.63 18.66
C THR A 85 6.57 -34.60 19.48
N PHE A 86 5.27 -34.34 19.62
CA PHE A 86 4.33 -35.27 20.25
C PHE A 86 4.26 -36.59 19.47
N ALA A 87 4.12 -36.53 18.14
CA ALA A 87 4.11 -37.73 17.30
C ALA A 87 5.40 -38.55 17.43
N LEU A 88 6.56 -37.89 17.46
CA LEU A 88 7.85 -38.55 17.68
C LEU A 88 7.95 -39.18 19.07
N ALA A 89 7.45 -38.50 20.11
CA ALA A 89 7.39 -39.06 21.45
C ALA A 89 6.48 -40.30 21.50
N THR A 90 5.31 -40.25 20.86
CA THR A 90 4.41 -41.42 20.80
C THR A 90 5.05 -42.60 20.07
N LEU A 91 5.90 -42.34 19.06
CA LEU A 91 6.68 -43.37 18.38
C LEU A 91 7.76 -44.00 19.27
N GLN A 92 8.40 -43.21 20.13
CA GLN A 92 9.39 -43.73 21.08
C GLN A 92 8.78 -44.68 22.11
N TYR A 93 7.55 -44.40 22.54
CA TYR A 93 6.82 -45.27 23.48
C TYR A 93 6.07 -46.41 22.80
N SER A 94 6.01 -46.43 21.46
CA SER A 94 5.27 -47.46 20.72
C SER A 94 6.07 -48.72 20.40
N ASP A 95 7.27 -48.90 20.98
CA ASP A 95 8.14 -50.05 20.73
C ASP A 95 7.44 -51.39 21.00
N GLN A 96 6.51 -51.42 21.96
CA GLN A 96 5.67 -52.59 22.26
C GLN A 96 4.57 -52.90 21.22
N PHE A 97 4.31 -52.00 20.27
CA PHE A 97 3.30 -52.19 19.21
C PHE A 97 3.91 -52.54 17.85
N VAL A 98 5.24 -52.64 17.76
CA VAL A 98 5.91 -53.09 16.54
C VAL A 98 6.00 -54.61 16.60
N PRO A 99 5.32 -55.34 15.70
CA PRO A 99 5.30 -56.80 15.76
C PRO A 99 6.71 -57.34 15.60
N VAL A 100 7.21 -58.02 16.63
CA VAL A 100 8.52 -58.67 16.60
C VAL A 100 8.42 -59.88 15.69
N SER A 101 9.19 -59.88 14.59
CA SER A 101 9.26 -61.00 13.66
C SER A 101 9.76 -62.25 14.39
N GLY A 102 8.87 -63.21 14.67
CA GLY A 102 9.22 -64.49 15.29
C GLY A 102 8.29 -64.98 16.41
N CYS A 103 7.28 -64.21 16.83
CA CYS A 103 6.30 -64.67 17.81
C CYS A 103 5.22 -65.55 17.16
N VAL A 104 5.11 -66.82 17.57
CA VAL A 104 4.17 -67.80 17.00
C VAL A 104 2.74 -67.64 17.56
N GLU A 105 2.57 -67.07 18.75
CA GLU A 105 1.29 -66.94 19.46
C GLU A 105 0.84 -65.48 19.68
N CYS A 106 1.36 -64.52 18.91
CA CYS A 106 0.98 -63.12 19.06
C CYS A 106 -0.32 -62.79 18.29
N GLU A 107 -1.26 -62.09 18.94
CA GLU A 107 -2.53 -61.62 18.36
C GLU A 107 -2.33 -60.77 17.09
N GLU A 108 -1.16 -60.14 16.95
CA GLU A 108 -0.79 -59.32 15.78
C GLU A 108 -0.71 -60.13 14.48
N ASN A 109 -0.40 -61.43 14.56
CA ASN A 109 -0.38 -62.31 13.39
C ASN A 109 -1.80 -62.67 12.92
N GLU A 110 -2.79 -62.58 13.80
CA GLU A 110 -4.20 -62.83 13.46
C GLU A 110 -4.80 -61.68 12.64
N HIS A 111 -4.30 -60.44 12.82
CA HIS A 111 -4.86 -59.23 12.22
C HIS A 111 -3.82 -58.30 11.56
N PRO A 112 -3.19 -58.71 10.43
CA PRO A 112 -2.14 -57.92 9.76
C PRO A 112 -2.61 -56.58 9.18
N TRP A 113 -3.92 -56.43 8.93
CA TRP A 113 -4.52 -55.18 8.43
C TRP A 113 -4.42 -54.06 9.47
N LEU A 114 -4.42 -54.39 10.75
CA LEU A 114 -4.40 -53.42 11.85
C LEU A 114 -3.01 -52.76 11.94
N VAL A 115 -1.95 -53.55 11.80
CA VAL A 115 -0.56 -53.06 11.67
C VAL A 115 -0.42 -52.14 10.46
N THR A 116 -0.97 -52.57 9.31
CA THR A 116 -0.92 -51.76 8.07
C THR A 116 -1.63 -50.41 8.25
N CYS A 117 -2.84 -50.41 8.83
CA CYS A 117 -3.58 -49.19 9.14
C CYS A 117 -2.82 -48.28 10.11
N TRP A 118 -2.18 -48.86 11.13
CA TRP A 118 -1.36 -48.13 12.10
C TRP A 118 -0.15 -47.47 11.42
N VAL A 119 0.60 -48.19 10.59
CA VAL A 119 1.74 -47.65 9.84
C VAL A 119 1.31 -46.47 8.96
N TYR A 120 0.19 -46.60 8.24
CA TYR A 120 -0.34 -45.50 7.43
C TYR A 120 -0.78 -44.30 8.28
N ALA A 121 -1.42 -44.52 9.42
CA ALA A 121 -1.83 -43.44 10.33
C ALA A 121 -0.61 -42.69 10.89
N VAL A 122 0.41 -43.42 11.37
CA VAL A 122 1.68 -42.86 11.85
C VAL A 122 2.40 -42.09 10.75
N SER A 123 2.49 -42.67 9.54
CA SER A 123 3.07 -42.00 8.38
C SER A 123 2.33 -40.71 8.03
N GLY A 124 0.99 -40.72 8.06
CA GLY A 124 0.17 -39.53 7.84
C GLY A 124 0.42 -38.44 8.88
N ILE A 125 0.50 -38.80 10.17
CA ILE A 125 0.76 -37.87 11.27
C ILE A 125 2.17 -37.26 11.18
N LEU A 126 3.14 -37.93 10.56
CA LEU A 126 4.50 -37.40 10.33
C LEU A 126 4.58 -36.52 9.08
N ILE A 127 4.02 -36.97 7.97
CA ILE A 127 4.14 -36.31 6.66
C ILE A 127 3.31 -35.03 6.61
N LEU A 128 2.10 -35.04 7.15
CA LEU A 128 1.16 -33.92 7.06
C LEU A 128 1.70 -32.64 7.75
N PRO A 129 2.21 -32.68 9.00
CA PRO A 129 2.78 -31.47 9.61
C PRO A 129 4.08 -31.04 8.94
N PHE A 130 4.90 -31.98 8.45
CA PHE A 130 6.10 -31.64 7.69
C PHE A 130 5.76 -30.86 6.42
N TRP A 131 4.79 -31.35 5.64
CA TRP A 131 4.30 -30.68 4.44
C TRP A 131 3.68 -29.32 4.76
N GLY A 132 2.92 -29.24 5.86
CA GLY A 132 2.36 -27.99 6.37
C GLY A 132 3.44 -26.94 6.65
N ILE A 133 4.55 -27.33 7.31
CA ILE A 133 5.68 -26.43 7.58
C ILE A 133 6.32 -25.93 6.28
N VAL A 134 6.57 -26.83 5.31
CA VAL A 134 7.17 -26.45 4.02
C VAL A 134 6.28 -25.45 3.26
N MET A 135 4.97 -25.70 3.20
CA MET A 135 4.02 -24.80 2.56
C MET A 135 3.93 -23.45 3.27
N LEU A 136 3.95 -23.43 4.60
CA LEU A 136 3.97 -22.18 5.38
C LEU A 136 5.24 -21.37 5.12
N ILE A 137 6.41 -22.01 5.11
CA ILE A 137 7.68 -21.34 4.79
C ILE A 137 7.66 -20.79 3.37
N TRP A 138 7.17 -21.56 2.40
CA TRP A 138 7.05 -21.10 1.02
C TRP A 138 6.16 -19.87 0.91
N SER A 139 5.00 -19.89 1.57
CA SER A 139 4.06 -18.77 1.55
C SER A 139 4.67 -17.51 2.16
N LYS A 140 5.48 -17.65 3.24
CA LYS A 140 6.21 -16.54 3.87
C LYS A 140 7.25 -15.94 2.92
N LEU A 141 8.08 -16.79 2.29
CA LEU A 141 9.09 -16.34 1.33
C LEU A 141 8.47 -15.61 0.13
N GLN A 142 7.33 -16.11 -0.37
CA GLN A 142 6.64 -15.50 -1.50
C GLN A 142 6.02 -14.14 -1.12
N LEU A 143 5.54 -14.02 0.11
CA LEU A 143 5.00 -12.77 0.65
C LEU A 143 6.11 -11.72 0.86
N ASP A 144 7.25 -12.14 1.44
CA ASP A 144 8.43 -11.29 1.63
C ASP A 144 8.94 -10.77 0.28
N HIS A 145 9.06 -11.67 -0.71
CA HIS A 145 9.48 -11.30 -2.05
C HIS A 145 8.51 -10.30 -2.71
N TRP A 146 7.19 -10.54 -2.59
CA TRP A 146 6.18 -9.62 -3.11
C TRP A 146 6.26 -8.23 -2.45
N LEU A 147 6.55 -8.18 -1.15
CA LEU A 147 6.65 -6.93 -0.40
C LEU A 147 7.90 -6.12 -0.79
N GLU A 148 9.03 -6.79 -1.00
CA GLU A 148 10.24 -6.17 -1.57
C GLU A 148 9.96 -5.59 -2.96
N ASP A 149 9.32 -6.37 -3.82
CA ASP A 149 8.97 -5.99 -5.20
C ASP A 149 8.06 -4.76 -5.25
N ARG A 150 7.11 -4.66 -4.30
CA ARG A 150 6.18 -3.53 -4.20
C ARG A 150 6.78 -2.33 -3.49
N SER A 151 7.72 -2.51 -2.58
CA SER A 151 8.43 -1.42 -1.88
C SER A 151 9.38 -0.66 -2.82
N GLN A 152 10.00 -1.34 -3.79
CA GLN A 152 10.93 -0.71 -4.73
C GLN A 152 10.24 0.16 -5.81
N ARG A 153 9.03 -0.20 -6.26
CA ARG A 153 8.30 0.52 -7.32
C ARG A 153 7.97 1.99 -7.00
N PRO A 154 7.46 2.35 -5.81
CA PRO A 154 7.16 3.75 -5.48
C PRO A 154 8.43 4.59 -5.32
N ALA A 155 9.54 4.02 -4.83
CA ALA A 155 10.81 4.74 -4.73
C ALA A 155 11.30 5.19 -6.11
N LEU A 156 11.21 4.32 -7.12
CA LEU A 156 11.55 4.65 -8.50
C LEU A 156 10.59 5.68 -9.12
N ALA A 157 9.29 5.59 -8.83
CA ALA A 157 8.30 6.54 -9.35
C ALA A 157 8.46 7.94 -8.74
N VAL A 158 8.75 8.04 -7.43
CA VAL A 158 9.03 9.30 -6.75
C VAL A 158 10.34 9.90 -7.27
N GLN A 159 11.40 9.10 -7.37
CA GLN A 159 12.69 9.55 -7.90
C GLN A 159 12.58 10.01 -9.37
N ALA A 160 11.77 9.34 -10.18
CA ALA A 160 11.48 9.77 -11.54
C ALA A 160 10.73 11.11 -11.56
N CYS A 161 9.71 11.30 -10.72
CA CYS A 161 8.97 12.56 -10.60
C CYS A 161 9.87 13.73 -10.15
N ASP A 162 10.74 13.52 -9.16
CA ASP A 162 11.66 14.56 -8.68
C ASP A 162 12.65 14.96 -9.77
N SER A 163 13.22 13.98 -10.50
CA SER A 163 14.11 14.27 -11.62
C SER A 163 13.43 15.05 -12.76
N LEU A 164 12.12 14.82 -12.96
CA LEU A 164 11.32 15.50 -13.99
C LEU A 164 10.93 16.90 -13.52
N ALA A 165 10.64 17.07 -12.24
CA ALA A 165 10.39 18.37 -11.61
C ALA A 165 11.64 19.26 -11.68
N GLU A 166 12.83 18.74 -11.34
CA GLU A 166 14.09 19.49 -11.48
C GLU A 166 14.35 19.93 -12.92
N ARG A 167 14.12 19.04 -13.90
CA ARG A 167 14.28 19.40 -15.33
C ARG A 167 13.31 20.47 -15.78
N LEU A 168 12.05 20.41 -15.35
CA LEU A 168 11.02 21.40 -15.69
C LEU A 168 11.30 22.76 -15.02
N TRP A 169 11.73 22.76 -13.77
CA TRP A 169 12.07 23.99 -13.04
C TRP A 169 13.32 24.66 -13.62
N GLY A 170 14.33 23.86 -13.99
CA GLY A 170 15.54 24.34 -14.67
C GLY A 170 15.25 25.03 -16.01
N HIS A 171 14.26 24.56 -16.76
CA HIS A 171 13.84 25.21 -18.01
C HIS A 171 13.07 26.52 -17.78
N PHE A 172 12.19 26.57 -16.78
CA PHE A 172 11.40 27.78 -16.48
C PHE A 172 12.26 28.91 -15.87
N GLY A 173 13.22 28.58 -15.00
CA GLY A 173 14.13 29.57 -14.42
C GLY A 173 15.00 30.28 -15.46
N ARG A 174 15.33 29.61 -16.57
CA ARG A 174 16.10 30.21 -17.67
C ARG A 174 15.28 31.15 -18.56
N ALA A 175 13.98 30.91 -18.71
CA ALA A 175 13.11 31.72 -19.56
C ALA A 175 12.78 33.09 -18.93
N GLY A 176 12.69 33.18 -17.60
CA GLY A 176 12.40 34.45 -16.90
C GLY A 176 13.55 35.45 -16.90
N SER A 177 14.80 35.00 -17.03
CA SER A 177 15.98 35.86 -16.98
C SER A 177 16.23 36.68 -18.26
N LEU A 178 15.55 36.36 -19.37
CA LEU A 178 15.75 37.00 -20.68
C LEU A 178 14.76 38.15 -20.97
N SER A 179 13.84 38.44 -20.05
CA SER A 179 12.82 39.49 -20.25
C SER A 179 13.19 40.86 -19.61
N HIS A 180 14.38 41.00 -19.04
CA HIS A 180 14.81 42.22 -18.33
C HIS A 180 16.01 42.95 -18.97
N THR A 181 16.37 42.60 -20.20
CA THR A 181 17.32 43.34 -21.05
C THR A 181 16.59 43.82 -22.30
#